data_AF-A0A1F4BGL4-F1
#
_entry.id   AF-A0A1F4BGL4-F1
#
_cell.length_a   1.000
_cell.length_b   1.000
_cell.length_c   1.000
_cell.angle_alpha   90.00
_cell.angle_beta   90.00
_cell.angle_gamma   90.00
#
_symmetry.space_group_name_H-M   'P 1'
#
loop_
_entity.id
_entity.type
_entity.pdbx_description
1 polymer ?
#
loop_
_entity_poly.entity_id
_entity_poly.type
_entity_poly.pdbx_seq_one_letter_code
_entity_poly.pdbx_strand_id
1 'polypeptide(L)'
;MDRAGALAGMNRRFLETFSRRTTGALRAILPLRLALPRIEPFLALNVAKEVRKDAIVIRRAAQALAQAAPPDAALARQILEEVRAIDREFLGATARFPVRIEIPYARIDPLRLRRIGRGLDLAYRILEGWRRGRKLREVLAREELERRLRELLELYAEETQALSHSVQLPGLLAALRERLARGLQRVMNEAARQLALEAAHAVHRQRPAARGWRDLRR
;
A
#
# COMPACT_ATOMS: atom_id res chain seq x y z
N MET A 1 0.73 -14.65 -19.99
CA MET A 1 0.03 -13.85 -18.98
C MET A 1 1.01 -12.86 -18.38
N ASP A 2 0.69 -11.57 -18.38
CA ASP A 2 1.54 -10.55 -17.75
C ASP A 2 1.52 -10.72 -16.22
N ARG A 3 2.58 -11.33 -15.68
CA ARG A 3 2.75 -11.58 -14.26
C ARG A 3 2.86 -10.27 -13.46
N ALA A 4 3.50 -9.25 -14.03
CA ALA A 4 3.63 -7.94 -13.38
C ALA A 4 2.26 -7.26 -13.30
N GLY A 5 1.48 -7.29 -14.38
CA GLY A 5 0.11 -6.81 -14.41
C GLY A 5 -0.80 -7.51 -13.41
N ALA A 6 -0.70 -8.85 -13.30
CA ALA A 6 -1.47 -9.62 -12.32
C ALA A 6 -1.12 -9.22 -10.87
N LEU A 7 0.18 -9.10 -10.55
CA LEU A 7 0.64 -8.67 -9.23
C LEU A 7 0.22 -7.22 -8.93
N ALA A 8 0.32 -6.31 -9.91
CA ALA A 8 -0.15 -4.94 -9.77
C ALA A 8 -1.66 -4.86 -9.52
N GLY A 9 -2.46 -5.71 -10.18
CA GLY A 9 -3.90 -5.82 -9.93
C GLY A 9 -4.23 -6.37 -8.54
N MET A 10 -3.42 -7.30 -8.01
CA MET A 10 -3.55 -7.74 -6.61
C MET A 10 -3.19 -6.62 -5.63
N ASN A 11 -2.07 -5.92 -5.85
CA ASN A 11 -1.64 -4.80 -5.02
C ASN A 11 -2.68 -3.67 -4.99
N ARG A 12 -3.25 -3.32 -6.15
CA ARG A 12 -4.32 -2.33 -6.26
C ARG A 12 -5.50 -2.68 -5.36
N ARG A 13 -6.03 -3.91 -5.46
CA ARG A 13 -7.16 -4.35 -4.63
C ARG A 13 -6.84 -4.35 -3.14
N PHE A 14 -5.60 -4.71 -2.80
CA PHE A 14 -5.13 -4.68 -1.42
C PHE A 14 -5.12 -3.25 -0.87
N LEU A 15 -4.52 -2.30 -1.60
CA LEU A 15 -4.44 -0.90 -1.18
C LEU A 15 -5.81 -0.20 -1.15
N GLU A 16 -6.68 -0.48 -2.12
CA GLU A 16 -8.06 0.03 -2.11
C GLU A 16 -8.84 -0.51 -0.90
N THR A 17 -8.64 -1.78 -0.54
CA THR A 17 -9.28 -2.38 0.65
C THR A 17 -8.76 -1.75 1.93
N PHE A 18 -7.44 -1.56 2.03
CA PHE A 18 -6.83 -0.83 3.14
C PHE A 18 -7.43 0.58 3.30
N SER A 19 -7.49 1.34 2.20
CA SER A 19 -8.05 2.69 2.22
C SER A 19 -9.53 2.72 2.62
N ARG A 20 -10.35 1.79 2.11
CA ARG A 20 -11.76 1.68 2.51
C ARG A 20 -11.92 1.39 4.00
N ARG A 21 -11.12 0.47 4.56
CA ARG A 21 -11.16 0.14 6.01
C ARG A 21 -10.75 1.32 6.87
N THR A 22 -9.64 1.97 6.52
CA THR A 22 -9.18 3.17 7.21
C THR A 22 -10.24 4.27 7.17
N THR A 23 -10.77 4.58 5.99
CA THR A 23 -11.83 5.60 5.80
C THR A 23 -13.09 5.23 6.59
N GLY A 24 -13.51 3.96 6.56
CA GLY A 24 -14.65 3.46 7.34
C GLY A 24 -14.48 3.61 8.85
N ALA A 25 -13.28 3.32 9.36
CA ALA A 25 -12.96 3.49 10.78
C ALA A 25 -12.88 4.98 11.17
N LEU A 26 -12.34 5.86 10.32
CA LEU A 26 -12.32 7.31 10.57
C LEU A 26 -13.73 7.92 10.59
N ARG A 27 -14.66 7.37 9.81
CA ARG A 27 -16.10 7.75 9.80
C ARG A 27 -16.75 7.58 11.18
N ALA A 28 -16.26 6.66 12.00
CA ALA A 28 -16.77 6.43 13.36
C ALA A 28 -16.30 7.50 14.37
N ILE A 29 -15.38 8.40 13.98
CA ILE A 29 -14.81 9.41 14.88
C ILE A 29 -15.42 10.80 14.53
N LEU A 30 -16.15 11.41 15.46
CA LEU A 30 -16.49 12.85 15.39
C LEU A 30 -15.24 13.66 15.79
N PRO A 31 -14.78 14.66 15.01
CA PRO A 31 -15.45 15.40 13.92
C PRO A 31 -15.18 14.89 12.50
N LEU A 32 -14.35 13.84 12.32
CA LEU A 32 -13.99 13.33 10.99
C LEU A 32 -15.20 12.86 10.19
N ARG A 33 -16.24 12.31 10.84
CA ARG A 33 -17.51 11.96 10.20
C ARG A 33 -18.10 13.09 9.34
N LEU A 34 -18.00 14.34 9.80
CA LEU A 34 -18.57 15.50 9.11
C LEU A 34 -17.67 16.02 7.99
N ALA A 35 -16.36 15.89 8.15
CA ALA A 35 -15.38 16.32 7.16
C ALA A 35 -15.18 15.29 6.03
N LEU A 36 -15.34 13.99 6.33
CA LEU A 36 -14.96 12.89 5.43
C LEU A 36 -15.62 12.97 4.04
N PRO A 37 -16.94 13.22 3.92
CA PRO A 37 -17.58 13.30 2.60
C PRO A 37 -16.96 14.34 1.67
N ARG A 38 -16.41 15.44 2.23
CA ARG A 38 -15.76 16.51 1.45
C ARG A 38 -14.33 16.16 1.03
N ILE A 39 -13.65 15.29 1.78
CA ILE A 39 -12.27 14.87 1.49
C ILE A 39 -12.18 13.50 0.79
N GLU A 40 -13.26 12.74 0.71
CA GLU A 40 -13.32 11.44 0.01
C GLU A 40 -12.82 11.50 -1.44
N PRO A 41 -13.18 12.50 -2.27
CA PRO A 41 -12.63 12.61 -3.62
C PRO A 41 -11.11 12.81 -3.62
N PHE A 42 -10.59 13.57 -2.65
CA PHE A 42 -9.16 13.76 -2.45
C PHE A 42 -8.47 12.44 -2.04
N LEU A 43 -9.08 11.68 -1.12
CA LEU A 43 -8.57 10.37 -0.70
C LEU A 43 -8.55 9.38 -1.87
N ALA A 44 -9.58 9.38 -2.72
CA ALA A 44 -9.64 8.55 -3.92
C ALA A 44 -8.50 8.87 -4.90
N LEU A 45 -8.22 10.17 -5.14
CA LEU A 45 -7.07 10.60 -5.93
C LEU A 45 -5.75 10.14 -5.29
N ASN A 46 -5.61 10.22 -3.97
CA ASN A 46 -4.41 9.77 -3.28
C ASN A 46 -4.21 8.25 -3.39
N VAL A 47 -5.28 7.45 -3.29
CA VAL A 47 -5.20 5.99 -3.54
C VAL A 47 -4.79 5.71 -4.98
N ALA A 48 -5.41 6.37 -5.96
CA ALA A 48 -5.05 6.19 -7.37
C ALA A 48 -3.59 6.53 -7.63
N LYS A 49 -3.09 7.60 -7.01
CA LYS A 49 -1.68 8.00 -7.01
C LYS A 49 -0.78 6.89 -6.47
N GLU A 50 -1.07 6.37 -5.28
CA GLU A 50 -0.27 5.30 -4.66
C GLU A 50 -0.33 3.98 -5.45
N VAL A 51 -1.47 3.62 -6.03
CA VAL A 51 -1.60 2.47 -6.95
C VAL A 51 -0.66 2.62 -8.16
N ARG A 52 -0.57 3.82 -8.75
CA ARG A 52 0.33 4.08 -9.88
C ARG A 52 1.80 3.94 -9.48
N LYS A 53 2.18 4.41 -8.29
CA LYS A 53 3.54 4.30 -7.75
C LYS A 53 3.92 2.83 -7.52
N ASP A 54 3.06 2.06 -6.86
CA ASP A 54 3.33 0.65 -6.60
C ASP A 54 3.39 -0.17 -7.90
N ALA A 55 2.61 0.22 -8.91
CA ALA A 55 2.70 -0.40 -10.24
C ALA A 55 4.06 -0.13 -10.90
N ILE A 56 4.69 1.03 -10.71
CA ILE A 56 6.08 1.28 -11.14
C ILE A 56 7.02 0.32 -10.42
N VAL A 57 6.93 0.22 -9.09
CA VAL A 57 7.76 -0.69 -8.28
C VAL A 57 7.68 -2.13 -8.81
N ILE A 58 6.47 -2.64 -9.06
CA ILE A 58 6.25 -4.00 -9.57
C ILE A 58 6.80 -4.18 -10.99
N ARG A 59 6.61 -3.20 -11.88
CA ARG A 59 7.18 -3.25 -13.24
C ARG A 59 8.70 -3.24 -13.22
N ARG A 60 9.32 -2.42 -12.36
CA ARG A 60 10.77 -2.35 -12.19
C ARG A 60 11.34 -3.65 -11.62
N ALA A 61 10.64 -4.28 -10.68
CA ALA A 61 11.01 -5.63 -10.21
C ALA A 61 10.94 -6.69 -11.33
N ALA A 62 9.94 -6.60 -12.23
CA ALA A 62 9.84 -7.50 -13.38
C ALA A 62 10.96 -7.28 -14.41
N GLN A 63 11.35 -6.02 -14.67
CA GLN A 63 12.48 -5.67 -15.53
C GLN A 63 13.80 -6.20 -14.95
N ALA A 64 14.02 -5.98 -13.65
CA ALA A 64 15.17 -6.49 -12.91
C ALA A 64 15.27 -8.03 -13.03
N LEU A 65 14.13 -8.74 -12.89
CA LEU A 65 14.07 -10.19 -13.10
C LEU A 65 14.41 -10.61 -14.54
N ALA A 66 13.93 -9.88 -15.55
CA ALA A 66 14.24 -10.16 -16.96
C ALA A 66 15.72 -9.98 -17.28
N GLN A 67 16.39 -9.06 -16.59
CA GLN A 67 17.82 -8.80 -16.71
C GLN A 67 18.69 -9.69 -15.81
N ALA A 68 18.09 -10.61 -15.06
CA ALA A 68 18.77 -11.44 -14.05
C ALA A 68 19.57 -10.60 -13.03
N ALA A 69 19.14 -9.36 -12.76
CA ALA A 69 19.76 -8.44 -11.83
C ALA A 69 18.81 -8.23 -10.63
N PRO A 70 19.11 -8.76 -9.43
CA PRO A 70 18.28 -8.52 -8.26
C PRO A 70 18.18 -7.02 -7.92
N PRO A 71 17.03 -6.54 -7.42
CA PRO A 71 16.85 -5.14 -7.03
C PRO A 71 17.85 -4.74 -5.94
N ASP A 72 18.44 -3.55 -6.08
CA ASP A 72 19.36 -2.98 -5.12
C ASP A 72 18.93 -1.58 -4.65
N ALA A 73 19.75 -0.96 -3.80
CA ALA A 73 19.48 0.38 -3.31
C ALA A 73 19.54 1.46 -4.41
N ALA A 74 20.31 1.25 -5.48
CA ALA A 74 20.40 2.19 -6.59
C ALA A 74 19.08 2.21 -7.38
N LEU A 75 18.51 1.05 -7.69
CA LEU A 75 17.21 0.93 -8.33
C LEU A 75 16.11 1.57 -7.47
N ALA A 76 16.12 1.36 -6.15
CA ALA A 76 15.15 1.99 -5.25
C ALA A 76 15.21 3.53 -5.31
N ARG A 77 16.42 4.12 -5.41
CA ARG A 77 16.59 5.58 -5.57
C ARG A 77 16.10 6.09 -6.92
N GLN A 78 16.39 5.36 -8.00
CA GLN A 78 15.87 5.72 -9.34
C GLN A 78 14.34 5.73 -9.36
N ILE A 79 13.71 4.74 -8.71
CA ILE A 79 12.25 4.70 -8.59
C ILE A 79 11.74 5.85 -7.74
N LEU A 80 12.42 6.20 -6.64
CA LEU A 80 12.03 7.34 -5.81
C LEU A 80 11.94 8.62 -6.67
N GLU A 81 12.93 8.87 -7.52
CA GLU A 81 12.91 10.02 -8.42
C GLU A 81 11.78 9.94 -9.46
N GLU A 82 11.52 8.76 -10.00
CA GLU A 82 10.43 8.54 -10.95
C GLU A 82 9.05 8.81 -10.31
N VAL A 83 8.81 8.31 -9.09
CA VAL A 83 7.51 8.47 -8.42
C VAL A 83 7.27 9.90 -7.92
N ARG A 84 8.31 10.74 -7.79
CA ARG A 84 8.14 12.18 -7.50
C ARG A 84 7.39 12.91 -8.62
N ALA A 85 7.50 12.46 -9.87
CA ALA A 85 6.71 13.03 -10.97
C ALA A 85 5.20 12.83 -10.76
N ILE A 86 4.80 11.66 -10.23
CA ILE A 86 3.41 11.35 -9.90
C ILE A 86 2.91 12.24 -8.75
N ASP A 87 3.76 12.53 -7.76
CA ASP A 87 3.40 13.47 -6.70
C ASP A 87 3.13 14.88 -7.23
N ARG A 88 3.94 15.37 -8.19
CA ARG A 88 3.70 16.68 -8.82
C ARG A 88 2.39 16.73 -9.59
N GLU A 89 2.07 15.68 -10.34
CA GLU A 89 0.79 15.56 -11.05
C GLU A 89 -0.39 15.58 -10.07
N PHE A 90 -0.27 14.85 -8.95
CA PHE A 90 -1.27 14.84 -7.89
C PHE A 90 -1.47 16.21 -7.23
N LEU A 91 -0.39 16.94 -6.94
CA LEU A 91 -0.49 18.30 -6.40
C LEU A 91 -1.23 19.23 -7.38
N GLY A 92 -0.98 19.12 -8.68
CA GLY A 92 -1.73 19.85 -9.71
C GLY A 92 -3.22 19.49 -9.72
N ALA A 93 -3.56 18.19 -9.70
CA ALA A 93 -4.94 17.71 -9.70
C ALA A 93 -5.71 18.06 -8.40
N THR A 94 -5.01 18.35 -7.31
CA THR A 94 -5.59 18.67 -6.01
C THR A 94 -5.63 20.16 -5.69
N ALA A 95 -5.16 21.04 -6.59
CA ALA A 95 -5.14 22.49 -6.40
C ALA A 95 -6.54 23.10 -6.12
N ARG A 96 -7.62 22.44 -6.55
CA ARG A 96 -9.01 22.84 -6.33
C ARG A 96 -9.57 22.49 -4.94
N PHE A 97 -8.84 21.71 -4.13
CA PHE A 97 -9.29 21.34 -2.79
C PHE A 97 -8.83 22.38 -1.76
N PRO A 98 -9.59 22.61 -0.67
CA PRO A 98 -9.26 23.60 0.35
C PRO A 98 -8.09 23.19 1.26
N VAL A 99 -7.28 22.21 0.85
CA VAL A 99 -6.16 21.65 1.60
C VAL A 99 -4.88 21.93 0.83
N ARG A 100 -4.01 22.79 1.37
CA ARG A 100 -2.67 22.99 0.83
C ARG A 100 -1.74 21.92 1.37
N ILE A 101 -1.16 21.13 0.48
CA ILE A 101 -0.21 20.07 0.82
C ILE A 101 1.16 20.49 0.35
N GLU A 102 2.04 20.72 1.32
CA GLU A 102 3.47 20.79 1.07
C GLU A 102 4.06 19.40 1.32
N ILE A 103 4.86 18.89 0.39
CA ILE A 103 5.49 17.58 0.51
C ILE A 103 6.91 17.79 1.06
N PRO A 104 7.18 17.48 2.34
CA PRO A 104 8.51 17.64 2.94
C PRO A 104 9.41 16.47 2.51
N TYR A 105 9.86 16.46 1.25
CA TYR A 105 10.64 15.37 0.66
C TYR A 105 11.79 14.90 1.56
N ALA A 106 12.57 15.81 2.12
CA ALA A 106 13.66 15.48 3.05
C ALA A 106 13.24 14.60 4.24
N ARG A 107 12.01 14.74 4.76
CA ARG A 107 11.49 13.96 5.88
C ARG A 107 10.91 12.61 5.44
N ILE A 108 10.26 12.56 4.28
CA ILE A 108 9.52 11.38 3.84
C ILE A 108 10.32 10.46 2.93
N ASP A 109 11.37 10.96 2.27
CA ASP A 109 12.15 10.16 1.34
C ASP A 109 12.84 8.96 2.00
N PRO A 110 13.37 9.04 3.25
CA PRO A 110 13.86 7.85 3.94
C PRO A 110 12.79 6.79 4.15
N LEU A 111 11.56 7.19 4.45
CA LEU A 111 10.40 6.28 4.58
C LEU A 111 10.04 5.66 3.22
N ARG A 112 9.98 6.48 2.17
CA ARG A 112 9.66 6.04 0.81
C ARG A 112 10.71 5.09 0.25
N LEU A 113 11.99 5.37 0.46
CA LEU A 113 13.08 4.47 0.06
C LEU A 113 12.94 3.10 0.73
N ARG A 114 12.64 3.08 2.03
CA ARG A 114 12.36 1.82 2.75
C ARG A 114 11.16 1.10 2.15
N ARG A 115 10.04 1.79 1.91
CA ARG A 115 8.83 1.20 1.33
C ARG A 115 9.07 0.66 -0.09
N ILE A 116 9.72 1.45 -0.95
CA ILE A 116 10.11 1.05 -2.30
C ILE A 116 11.03 -0.17 -2.26
N GLY A 117 12.07 -0.15 -1.43
CA GLY A 117 13.02 -1.27 -1.32
C GLY A 117 12.34 -2.56 -0.86
N ARG A 118 11.49 -2.49 0.16
CA ARG A 118 10.71 -3.65 0.64
C ARG A 118 9.71 -4.14 -0.41
N GLY A 119 9.05 -3.21 -1.11
CA GLY A 119 8.10 -3.53 -2.19
C GLY A 119 8.79 -4.18 -3.39
N LEU A 120 9.97 -3.69 -3.77
CA LEU A 120 10.82 -4.26 -4.82
C LEU A 120 11.23 -5.68 -4.50
N ASP A 121 11.82 -5.92 -3.32
CA ASP A 121 12.27 -7.26 -2.88
C ASP A 121 11.09 -8.24 -2.85
N LEU A 122 9.95 -7.84 -2.29
CA LEU A 122 8.74 -8.68 -2.25
C LEU A 122 8.23 -8.99 -3.66
N ALA A 123 8.09 -7.97 -4.52
CA ALA A 123 7.61 -8.15 -5.89
C ALA A 123 8.55 -9.05 -6.70
N TYR A 124 9.87 -8.86 -6.59
CA TYR A 124 10.87 -9.68 -7.27
C TYR A 124 10.75 -11.14 -6.86
N ARG A 125 10.70 -11.45 -5.56
CA ARG A 125 10.55 -12.82 -5.05
C ARG A 125 9.29 -13.51 -5.57
N ILE A 126 8.16 -12.79 -5.56
CA ILE A 126 6.88 -13.31 -6.06
C ILE A 126 6.98 -13.60 -7.56
N LEU A 127 7.47 -12.65 -8.35
CA LEU A 127 7.60 -12.78 -9.80
C LEU A 127 8.58 -13.88 -10.18
N GLU A 128 9.70 -14.00 -9.47
CA GLU A 128 10.67 -15.07 -9.67
C GLU A 128 10.06 -16.44 -9.36
N GLY A 129 9.33 -16.56 -8.25
CA GLY A 129 8.59 -17.76 -7.90
C GLY A 129 7.58 -18.16 -8.97
N TRP A 130 6.79 -17.21 -9.47
CA TRP A 130 5.82 -17.45 -10.56
C TRP A 130 6.50 -17.78 -11.89
N ARG A 131 7.69 -17.23 -12.15
CA ARG A 131 8.52 -17.59 -13.32
C ARG A 131 8.93 -19.06 -13.26
N ARG A 132 9.24 -19.57 -12.06
CA ARG A 132 9.55 -20.98 -11.78
C ARG A 132 8.29 -21.87 -11.60
N GLY A 133 7.10 -21.37 -11.91
CA GLY A 133 5.86 -22.15 -11.82
C GLY A 133 5.31 -22.37 -10.40
N ARG A 134 5.90 -21.73 -9.36
CA ARG A 134 5.42 -21.83 -7.98
C ARG A 134 4.20 -20.95 -7.74
N LYS A 135 3.32 -21.37 -6.84
CA LYS A 135 2.21 -20.58 -6.31
C LYS A 135 2.69 -19.63 -5.22
N LEU A 136 1.96 -18.54 -4.95
CA LEU A 136 2.35 -17.54 -3.94
C LEU A 136 2.63 -18.15 -2.55
N ARG A 137 1.80 -19.10 -2.09
CA ARG A 137 1.97 -19.84 -0.83
C ARG A 137 3.23 -20.72 -0.76
N GLU A 138 3.83 -21.03 -1.90
CA GLU A 138 5.08 -21.79 -1.99
C GLU A 138 6.28 -20.83 -2.07
N VAL A 139 6.05 -19.55 -2.36
CA VAL A 139 7.10 -18.52 -2.39
C VAL A 139 7.35 -17.94 -1.00
N LEU A 140 6.29 -17.73 -0.24
CA LEU A 140 6.33 -17.09 1.08
C LEU A 140 5.49 -17.91 2.03
N ALA A 141 6.07 -18.27 3.17
CA ALA A 141 5.31 -18.80 4.31
C ALA A 141 4.26 -17.78 4.77
N ARG A 142 3.22 -18.25 5.44
CA ARG A 142 2.09 -17.41 5.88
C ARG A 142 2.56 -16.25 6.75
N GLU A 143 3.38 -16.54 7.76
CA GLU A 143 3.88 -15.58 8.73
C GLU A 143 4.78 -14.54 8.05
N GLU A 144 5.60 -14.98 7.09
CA GLU A 144 6.46 -14.11 6.30
C GLU A 144 5.66 -13.18 5.37
N LEU A 145 4.61 -13.70 4.74
CA LEU A 145 3.71 -12.91 3.90
C LEU A 145 2.96 -11.87 4.74
N GLU A 146 2.39 -12.28 5.87
CA GLU A 146 1.71 -11.37 6.81
C GLU A 146 2.63 -10.25 7.25
N ARG A 147 3.82 -10.60 7.78
CA ARG A 147 4.81 -9.65 8.28
C ARG A 147 5.18 -8.62 7.21
N ARG A 148 5.48 -9.06 5.99
CA ARG A 148 5.88 -8.17 4.89
C ARG A 148 4.76 -7.25 4.42
N LEU A 149 3.54 -7.76 4.31
CA LEU A 149 2.38 -6.93 3.95
C LEU A 149 2.10 -5.89 5.03
N ARG A 150 2.20 -6.27 6.30
CA ARG A 150 2.03 -5.36 7.43
C ARG A 150 3.09 -4.26 7.42
N GLU A 151 4.36 -4.63 7.30
CA GLU A 151 5.48 -3.66 7.26
C GLU A 151 5.31 -2.62 6.14
N LEU A 152 4.85 -3.04 4.95
CA LEU A 152 4.62 -2.10 3.84
C LEU A 152 3.50 -1.09 4.15
N LEU A 153 2.43 -1.53 4.80
CA LEU A 153 1.31 -0.67 5.18
C LEU A 153 1.64 0.23 6.39
N GLU A 154 2.42 -0.26 7.35
CA GLU A 154 2.93 0.53 8.48
C GLU A 154 3.86 1.65 7.99
N LEU A 155 4.77 1.36 7.05
CA LEU A 155 5.59 2.38 6.41
C LEU A 155 4.75 3.43 5.67
N TYR A 156 3.63 3.03 5.05
CA TYR A 156 2.69 3.97 4.44
C TYR A 156 1.93 4.82 5.48
N ALA A 157 1.61 4.24 6.64
CA ALA A 157 1.01 4.97 7.76
C ALA A 157 1.98 5.99 8.36
N GLU A 158 3.25 5.62 8.54
CA GLU A 158 4.32 6.53 8.95
C GLU A 158 4.55 7.66 7.94
N GLU A 159 4.55 7.36 6.63
CA GLU A 159 4.62 8.37 5.57
C GLU A 159 3.43 9.35 5.68
N THR A 160 2.22 8.84 5.86
CA THR A 160 0.99 9.64 6.01
C THR A 160 1.04 10.52 7.26
N GLN A 161 1.56 10.01 8.38
CA GLN A 161 1.78 10.78 9.59
C GLN A 161 2.80 11.91 9.34
N ALA A 162 3.93 11.61 8.72
CA ALA A 162 4.95 12.60 8.39
C ALA A 162 4.38 13.73 7.50
N LEU A 163 3.53 13.39 6.52
CA LEU A 163 2.81 14.34 5.67
C LEU A 163 1.77 15.17 6.44
N SER A 164 1.11 14.60 7.44
CA SER A 164 0.08 15.30 8.23
C SER A 164 0.62 16.52 8.97
N HIS A 165 1.91 16.53 9.34
CA HIS A 165 2.57 17.69 9.94
C HIS A 165 2.82 18.85 8.95
N SER A 166 2.79 18.55 7.65
CA SER A 166 2.95 19.53 6.56
C SER A 166 1.62 20.04 6.01
N VAL A 167 0.50 19.50 6.49
CA VAL A 167 -0.82 20.07 6.23
C VAL A 167 -0.97 21.32 7.11
N GLN A 168 -1.07 22.47 6.44
CA GLN A 168 -1.38 23.74 7.10
C GLN A 168 -2.89 23.80 7.37
N LEU A 169 -3.26 23.70 8.65
CA LEU A 169 -4.64 23.89 9.10
C LEU A 169 -4.75 25.26 9.79
N PRO A 170 -5.78 26.07 9.49
CA PRO A 170 -5.93 27.39 10.11
C PRO A 170 -6.36 27.29 11.59
N GLY A 171 -5.76 28.14 12.44
CA GLY A 171 -6.24 28.44 13.81
C GLY A 171 -6.25 27.26 14.80
N LEU A 172 -7.32 27.16 15.61
CA LEU A 172 -7.51 26.16 16.68
C LEU A 172 -7.42 24.69 16.20
N LEU A 173 -7.54 24.44 14.89
CA LEU A 173 -7.35 23.10 14.29
C LEU A 173 -5.88 22.64 14.30
N ALA A 174 -4.92 23.55 14.44
CA ALA A 174 -3.51 23.20 14.57
C ALA A 174 -3.21 22.40 15.85
N ALA A 175 -3.88 22.73 16.97
CA ALA A 175 -3.80 21.98 18.22
C ALA A 175 -4.45 20.60 18.11
N LEU A 176 -5.51 20.47 17.30
CA LEU A 176 -6.19 19.20 17.05
C LEU A 176 -5.45 18.30 16.04
N ARG A 177 -4.62 18.90 15.17
CA ARG A 177 -3.87 18.23 14.10
C ARG A 177 -3.08 17.03 14.62
N GLU A 178 -2.34 17.22 15.71
CA GLU A 178 -1.48 16.19 16.28
C GLU A 178 -2.30 15.01 16.82
N ARG A 179 -3.43 15.30 17.48
CA ARG A 179 -4.34 14.26 17.99
C ARG A 179 -5.01 13.50 16.84
N LEU A 180 -5.40 14.21 15.77
CA LEU A 180 -5.95 13.60 14.56
C LEU A 180 -4.91 12.76 13.81
N ALA A 181 -3.67 13.22 13.72
CA ALA A 181 -2.56 12.49 13.09
C ALA A 181 -2.27 11.18 13.83
N ARG A 182 -2.17 11.22 15.16
CA ARG A 182 -2.02 10.01 15.99
C ARG A 182 -3.23 9.09 15.93
N GLY A 183 -4.44 9.66 15.85
CA GLY A 183 -5.67 8.91 15.65
C GLY A 183 -5.66 8.16 14.31
N LEU A 184 -5.32 8.87 13.23
CA LEU A 184 -5.19 8.34 11.88
C LEU A 184 -4.15 7.22 11.82
N GLN A 185 -2.97 7.44 12.38
CA GLN A 185 -1.91 6.43 12.38
C GLN A 185 -2.32 5.17 13.12
N ARG A 186 -2.97 5.28 14.28
CA ARG A 186 -3.49 4.11 15.01
C ARG A 186 -4.53 3.34 14.18
N VAL A 187 -5.46 4.04 13.56
CA VAL A 187 -6.47 3.43 12.67
C VAL A 187 -5.81 2.72 11.49
N MET A 188 -4.83 3.37 10.86
CA MET A 188 -4.07 2.80 9.74
C MET A 188 -3.29 1.55 10.17
N ASN A 189 -2.61 1.58 11.31
CA ASN A 189 -1.83 0.43 11.80
C ASN A 189 -2.73 -0.76 12.15
N GLU A 190 -3.89 -0.52 12.75
CA GLU A 190 -4.84 -1.60 13.04
C GLU A 190 -5.44 -2.19 11.75
N ALA A 191 -5.82 -1.34 10.80
CA ALA A 191 -6.27 -1.78 9.48
C ALA A 191 -5.18 -2.57 8.74
N ALA A 192 -3.90 -2.18 8.90
CA ALA A 192 -2.75 -2.84 8.30
C ALA A 192 -2.57 -4.24 8.86
N ARG A 193 -2.59 -4.38 10.19
CA ARG A 193 -2.48 -5.65 10.90
C ARG A 193 -3.58 -6.62 10.48
N GLN A 194 -4.84 -6.20 10.55
CA GLN A 194 -5.98 -7.05 10.20
C GLN A 194 -5.95 -7.47 8.73
N LEU A 195 -5.68 -6.53 7.82
CA LEU A 195 -5.70 -6.83 6.39
C LEU A 195 -4.53 -7.74 5.97
N ALA A 196 -3.33 -7.54 6.54
CA ALA A 196 -2.18 -8.39 6.29
C ALA A 196 -2.44 -9.84 6.76
N LEU A 197 -3.02 -10.00 7.95
CA LEU A 197 -3.42 -11.29 8.51
C LEU A 197 -4.40 -11.99 7.58
N GLU A 198 -5.49 -11.32 7.20
CA GLU A 198 -6.52 -11.88 6.33
C GLU A 198 -5.99 -12.24 4.94
N ALA A 199 -5.14 -11.40 4.35
CA ALA A 199 -4.54 -11.67 3.05
C ALA A 199 -3.61 -12.89 3.11
N ALA A 200 -2.77 -12.99 4.14
CA ALA A 200 -1.90 -14.14 4.35
C ALA A 200 -2.71 -15.44 4.53
N HIS A 201 -3.78 -15.38 5.33
CA HIS A 201 -4.72 -16.49 5.49
C HIS A 201 -5.39 -16.86 4.16
N ALA A 202 -5.89 -15.89 3.40
CA ALA A 202 -6.56 -16.14 2.13
C ALA A 202 -5.66 -16.86 1.11
N VAL A 203 -4.38 -16.51 1.06
CA VAL A 203 -3.38 -17.17 0.19
C VAL A 203 -3.07 -18.60 0.63
N HIS A 204 -3.07 -18.86 1.94
CA HIS A 204 -2.68 -20.15 2.52
C HIS A 204 -3.87 -21.07 2.84
N ARG A 205 -5.11 -20.60 2.72
CA ARG A 205 -6.29 -21.46 2.83
C ARG A 205 -6.20 -22.58 1.80
N GLN A 206 -6.14 -23.81 2.28
CA GLN A 206 -6.37 -24.97 1.41
C GLN A 206 -7.83 -24.92 0.96
N ARG A 207 -8.08 -25.02 -0.34
CA ARG A 207 -9.42 -25.43 -0.79
C ARG A 207 -9.66 -26.80 -0.14
N PRO A 208 -10.80 -27.05 0.53
CA PRO A 208 -11.11 -28.39 0.97
C PRO A 208 -10.99 -29.29 -0.25
N ALA A 209 -10.19 -30.35 -0.14
CA ALA A 209 -10.21 -31.43 -1.11
C ALA A 209 -11.68 -31.80 -1.25
N ALA A 210 -12.21 -31.72 -2.48
CA ALA A 210 -13.51 -32.28 -2.76
C ALA A 210 -13.44 -33.73 -2.30
N ARG A 211 -14.00 -34.04 -1.13
CA ARG A 211 -14.15 -35.43 -0.67
C ARG A 211 -14.87 -36.12 -1.80
N GLY A 212 -14.24 -37.16 -2.33
CA GLY A 212 -14.78 -37.93 -3.43
C GLY A 212 -16.19 -38.37 -3.08
N TRP A 213 -17.17 -37.81 -3.78
CA TRP A 213 -18.49 -38.41 -3.96
C TRP A 213 -18.36 -39.55 -4.97
N ARG A 214 -17.52 -40.52 -4.66
CA ARG A 214 -17.38 -41.80 -5.37
C ARG A 214 -17.22 -42.89 -4.32
N ASP A 215 -18.29 -43.16 -3.56
CA ASP A 215 -18.45 -44.41 -2.81
C ASP A 215 -19.88 -44.63 -2.24
N LEU A 216 -20.91 -44.15 -2.94
CA LEU A 216 -22.31 -44.47 -2.59
C LEU A 216 -23.15 -44.84 -3.82
N ARG A 217 -22.65 -45.78 -4.64
CA ARG A 217 -23.47 -46.63 -5.52
C ARG A 217 -22.81 -48.00 -5.65
N ARG A 218 -22.98 -48.82 -4.62
CA ARG A 218 -23.17 -50.26 -4.79
C ARG A 218 -24.62 -50.55 -4.44
#